data_AF-A0A2P8B539-F1
#
_entry.id   AF-A0A2P8B539-F1
#
_cell.length_a   1.000
_cell.length_b   1.000
_cell.length_c   1.000
_cell.angle_alpha   90.00
_cell.angle_beta   90.00
_cell.angle_gamma   90.00
#
_symmetry.space_group_name_H-M   'P 1'
#
loop_
_entity.id
_entity.type
_entity.pdbx_description
1 polymer ?
#
loop_
_entity_poly.entity_id
_entity_poly.type
_entity_poly.pdbx_seq_one_letter_code
_entity_poly.pdbx_strand_id
1 'polypeptide(L)' 'MLHTALDAGVSPETLRKIESGRVATPAFPTIAAIADVLGLSLDAVWAEINPSDGRVGLAGSGRHAGERLAS' A
#
# COMPACT_ATOMS: atom_id res chain seq x y z
N MET A 1 4.23 -15.97 0.32
CA MET A 1 3.29 -16.28 1.40
C MET A 1 3.97 -16.79 2.67
N LEU A 2 4.67 -17.94 2.67
CA LEU A 2 5.32 -18.44 3.91
C LEU A 2 6.32 -17.44 4.49
N HIS A 3 7.32 -17.01 3.70
CA HIS A 3 8.32 -16.05 4.15
C HIS A 3 7.69 -14.71 4.56
N THR A 4 6.82 -14.15 3.72
CA THR A 4 6.05 -12.93 4.03
C THR A 4 5.33 -13.00 5.37
N ALA A 5 4.67 -14.12 5.67
CA ALA A 5 3.96 -14.30 6.92
C ALA A 5 4.92 -14.31 8.12
N LEU A 6 6.00 -15.10 8.01
CA LEU A 6 7.00 -15.22 9.08
C LEU A 6 7.72 -13.89 9.33
N ASP A 7 8.13 -13.18 8.28
CA ASP A 7 8.78 -11.89 8.36
C ASP A 7 7.85 -10.82 8.95
N ALA A 8 6.54 -10.91 8.68
CA ALA A 8 5.52 -10.02 9.24
C ALA A 8 5.05 -10.43 10.65
N GLY A 9 5.61 -11.48 11.24
CA GLY A 9 5.25 -11.95 12.57
C GLY A 9 3.85 -12.58 12.68
N VAL A 10 3.31 -13.09 11.58
CA VAL A 10 2.00 -13.77 11.53
C VAL A 10 2.11 -15.21 11.06
N SER A 11 1.15 -16.05 11.47
CA SER A 11 1.12 -17.42 10.94
C SER A 11 0.76 -17.42 9.45
N PRO A 12 1.30 -18.34 8.62
CA PRO A 12 0.92 -18.47 7.22
C PRO A 12 -0.59 -18.69 7.02
N GLU A 13 -1.23 -19.37 7.97
CA GLU A 13 -2.68 -19.58 7.94
C GLU A 13 -3.46 -18.28 8.25
N THR A 14 -2.93 -17.42 9.13
CA THR A 14 -3.50 -16.09 9.37
C THR A 14 -3.44 -15.25 8.09
N LEU A 15 -2.29 -15.24 7.40
CA LEU A 15 -2.14 -14.51 6.15
C LEU A 15 -3.13 -15.01 5.08
N ARG A 16 -3.28 -16.34 4.93
CA ARG A 16 -4.29 -16.94 4.03
C ARG A 16 -5.72 -16.53 4.38
N LYS A 17 -6.06 -16.43 5.67
CA LYS A 17 -7.39 -15.98 6.11
C LYS A 17 -7.60 -14.50 5.78
N ILE A 18 -6.57 -13.66 5.89
CA ILE A 18 -6.65 -12.24 5.51
C ILE A 18 -6.87 -12.13 3.99
N GLU A 19 -6.06 -12.82 3.18
CA GLU A 19 -6.16 -12.80 1.72
C GLU A 19 -7.51 -13.31 1.20
N SER A 20 -8.06 -14.34 1.85
CA SER A 20 -9.38 -14.88 1.50
C SER A 20 -10.56 -14.09 2.07
N GLY A 21 -10.32 -12.99 2.80
CA GLY A 21 -11.36 -12.19 3.45
C GLY A 21 -12.05 -12.87 4.63
N ARG A 22 -11.50 -13.97 5.15
CA ARG A 22 -12.00 -14.71 6.32
C ARG A 22 -11.61 -14.07 7.65
N VAL A 23 -10.90 -12.95 7.63
CA VAL A 23 -10.70 -12.06 8.76
C VAL A 23 -11.45 -10.77 8.47
N ALA A 24 -12.64 -10.61 9.06
CA ALA A 24 -13.49 -9.45 8.78
C ALA A 24 -12.85 -8.12 9.20
N THR A 25 -12.09 -8.13 10.30
CA THR A 25 -11.41 -6.95 10.85
C THR A 25 -10.01 -7.32 11.33
N PRO A 26 -9.02 -7.44 10.41
CA PRO A 26 -7.64 -7.64 10.81
C PRO A 26 -7.16 -6.45 11.64
N ALA A 27 -6.32 -6.72 12.64
CA ALA A 27 -5.73 -5.64 13.45
C ALA A 27 -4.85 -4.75 12.57
N PHE A 28 -4.94 -3.43 12.73
CA PHE A 28 -4.13 -2.49 11.96
C PHE A 28 -2.61 -2.78 12.00
N PRO A 29 -2.00 -3.08 13.17
CA PRO A 29 -0.58 -3.43 13.21
C PRO A 29 -0.21 -4.64 12.36
N THR A 30 -1.12 -5.60 12.19
CA THR A 30 -0.92 -6.77 11.32
C THR A 30 -0.84 -6.35 9.85
N ILE A 31 -1.72 -5.46 9.41
CA ILE A 31 -1.69 -4.94 8.03
C ILE A 31 -0.43 -4.10 7.79
N ALA A 32 -0.04 -3.27 8.76
CA ALA A 32 1.18 -2.47 8.69
C ALA A 32 2.45 -3.34 8.57
N ALA A 33 2.57 -4.40 9.37
CA ALA A 33 3.71 -5.31 9.30
C ALA A 33 3.80 -6.06 7.95
N ILE A 34 2.66 -6.51 7.42
CA ILE A 34 2.62 -7.16 6.10
C ILE A 34 3.04 -6.17 5.00
N ALA A 35 2.57 -4.92 5.06
CA ALA A 35 2.91 -3.89 4.08
C ALA A 35 4.41 -3.56 4.10
N ASP A 36 5.01 -3.42 5.29
CA ASP A 36 6.44 -3.17 5.47
C ASP A 36 7.31 -4.26 4.84
N VAL A 37 7.00 -5.53 5.12
CA VAL A 37 7.69 -6.69 4.52
C VAL A 37 7.59 -6.73 2.99
N LEU A 38 6.47 -6.26 2.44
CA LEU A 38 6.25 -6.18 0.99
C LEU A 38 6.84 -4.92 0.36
N GLY A 39 7.43 -4.00 1.14
CA GLY A 39 7.93 -2.73 0.65
C GLY A 39 6.83 -1.78 0.16
N LEU A 40 5.61 -1.92 0.70
CA LEU A 40 4.45 -1.12 0.34
C LEU A 40 4.18 -0.06 1.40
N SER A 41 3.88 1.16 0.96
CA SER A 41 3.33 2.17 1.85
C SER A 41 1.85 1.88 2.14
N LEU A 42 1.40 2.22 3.34
CA LEU A 42 -0.02 2.12 3.69
C LEU A 42 -0.92 2.99 2.80
N ASP A 43 -0.41 4.12 2.31
CA ASP A 43 -1.10 4.95 1.30
C ASP A 43 -1.33 4.21 -0.02
N ALA A 44 -0.33 3.43 -0.49
CA ALA A 44 -0.49 2.64 -1.71
C ALA A 44 -1.53 1.53 -1.53
N VAL A 45 -1.54 0.87 -0.37
CA VAL A 45 -2.55 -0.13 -0.01
C VAL A 45 -3.95 0.51 0.04
N TRP A 46 -4.07 1.68 0.66
CA TRP A 46 -5.33 2.41 0.76
C TRP A 46 -5.87 2.86 -0.61
N ALA A 47 -5.00 3.34 -1.49
CA ALA A 47 -5.37 3.78 -2.84
C ALA A 47 -5.92 2.63 -3.70
N GLU A 48 -5.40 1.42 -3.53
CA GLU A 48 -5.86 0.23 -4.26
C GLU A 48 -7.29 -0.18 -3.85
N ILE A 49 -7.62 -0.12 -2.56
CA ILE A 49 -8.95 -0.51 -2.06
C ILE A 49 -9.98 0.63 -2.08
N ASN A 50 -9.52 1.87 -2.22
CA ASN A 50 -10.37 3.04 -2.44
C ASN A 50 -10.02 3.67 -3.80
N PRO A 51 -10.29 2.96 -4.91
CA PRO A 51 -10.24 3.60 -6.21
C PRO A 51 -11.24 4.75 -6.16
N SER A 52 -10.74 5.97 -6.08
CA SER A 52 -11.59 7.15 -6.22
C SER A 52 -12.31 6.99 -7.55
N ASP A 53 -13.64 7.07 -7.55
CA ASP A 53 -14.45 7.00 -8.78
C ASP A 53 -14.27 8.27 -9.66
N GLY A 54 -13.04 8.51 -10.11
CA GLY A 54 -12.69 9.66 -10.94
C GLY A 54 -11.21 9.57 -11.29
N ARG A 55 -10.83 9.43 -12.56
CA ARG A 55 -10.79 10.58 -13.47
C ARG A 55 -10.32 11.88 -12.78
N VAL A 56 -9.24 11.83 -12.01
CA VAL A 56 -8.37 13.00 -11.84
C VAL A 56 -7.27 12.90 -12.88
N GLY A 57 -7.64 13.14 -14.14
CA GLY A 57 -6.66 13.63 -15.10
C GLY A 57 -6.28 15.03 -14.66
N LEU A 58 -5.16 15.20 -13.94
CA LEU A 58 -4.44 16.48 -13.79
C LEU A 58 -3.14 16.42 -12.95
N ALA A 59 -2.48 15.27 -12.79
CA ALA A 59 -1.14 15.21 -12.17
C ALA A 59 -0.01 14.85 -13.14
N GLY A 60 -0.23 15.08 -14.43
CA GLY A 60 0.81 15.11 -15.45
C GLY A 60 1.00 16.53 -15.97
N SER A 61 1.63 17.43 -15.21
CA SER A 61 2.35 18.58 -15.77
C SER A 61 3.16 19.34 -14.71
N GLY A 62 4.47 19.45 -14.91
CA GLY A 62 5.20 20.68 -14.54
C GLY A 62 5.89 20.77 -13.19
N ARG A 63 6.71 19.79 -12.78
CA ARG A 63 7.76 20.03 -11.74
C ARG A 63 9.13 20.42 -12.32
N HIS A 64 9.18 20.93 -13.56
CA HIS A 64 10.42 21.31 -14.23
C HIS A 64 10.37 22.75 -14.79
N ALA A 65 10.10 23.73 -13.94
CA ALA A 65 10.18 25.15 -14.30
C ALA A 65 10.89 26.00 -13.22
N GLY A 66 11.86 25.39 -12.53
CA GLY A 66 12.68 26.06 -11.50
C GLY A 66 14.06 26.53 -11.96
N GLU A 67 14.47 26.25 -13.21
CA GLU A 67 15.77 26.68 -13.71
C GLU A 67 15.64 27.42 -15.02
N ARG A 68 16.21 28.63 -15.02
CA ARG A 68 16.50 29.56 -16.13
C ARG A 68 15.66 30.82 -16.16
N LEU A 69 15.96 31.75 -15.24
CA LEU A 69 16.01 33.20 -15.52
C LEU A 69 17.00 33.88 -14.55
N ALA A 70 18.28 33.88 -14.92
CA ALA A 70 19.30 34.80 -14.42
C ALA A 70 20.40 34.95 -15.49
N SER A 71 20.20 35.88 -16.42
CA SER A 71 21.21 36.57 -17.23
C SER A 71 20.53 37.72 -17.96
#